data_AF-A0A367IR81-F1
#
_entry.id   AF-A0A367IR81-F1
#
_cell.length_a   1.000
_cell.length_b   1.000
_cell.length_c   1.000
_cell.angle_alpha   90.00
_cell.angle_beta   90.00
_cell.angle_gamma   90.00
#
_symmetry.space_group_name_H-M   'P 1'
#
loop_
_entity.id
_entity.type
_entity.pdbx_description
1 polymer ?
#
loop_
_entity_poly.entity_id
_entity_poly.type
_entity_poly.pdbx_seq_one_letter_code
_entity_poly.pdbx_strand_id
1 'polypeptide(L)'
;VLALIVSFIKRVDDPGAKSEATRVLTNLIKTIWVEKNNNALRSKLLETSTIEPIIELICTSQFPILKNDGIMALTLVFSDKENSSNIVQVISLLTASTYEVEGKGKMSLIQVLSNDICSNKSELPIQIKCNACILLCKIVEVVRTIPEKRNVIESVKSNSLSGLKLIKQDSELYKYTSALMSALEKQ
;
A
#
# COMPACT_ATOMS: atom_id res chain seq x y z
N VAL A 1 9.70 20.21 -10.76
CA VAL A 1 10.46 19.09 -10.15
C VAL A 1 9.64 17.80 -10.12
N LEU A 2 8.51 17.71 -9.42
CA LEU A 2 7.69 16.48 -9.35
C LEU A 2 7.37 15.85 -10.73
N ALA A 3 6.93 16.65 -11.69
CA ALA A 3 6.64 16.17 -13.05
C ALA A 3 7.87 15.58 -13.77
N LEU A 4 9.07 16.10 -13.50
CA LEU A 4 10.32 15.57 -14.06
C LEU A 4 10.64 14.20 -13.46
N ILE A 5 10.43 14.03 -12.15
CA ILE A 5 10.65 12.75 -11.44
C ILE A 5 9.68 11.69 -11.98
N VAL A 6 8.39 12.00 -12.05
CA VAL A 6 7.38 11.10 -12.62
C VAL A 6 7.70 10.73 -14.06
N SER A 7 8.11 11.72 -14.86
CA SER A 7 8.51 11.46 -16.26
C SER A 7 9.80 10.65 -16.37
N PHE A 8 10.73 10.77 -15.41
CA PHE A 8 11.94 9.96 -15.35
C PHE A 8 11.61 8.50 -15.03
N ILE A 9 10.83 8.25 -13.98
CA ILE A 9 10.40 6.90 -13.57
C ILE A 9 9.73 6.12 -14.71
N LYS A 10 8.91 6.81 -15.52
CA LYS A 10 8.21 6.21 -16.67
C LYS A 10 9.12 5.79 -17.82
N ARG A 11 10.33 6.35 -17.93
CA ARG A 11 11.23 6.17 -19.08
C ARG A 11 12.51 5.43 -18.75
N VAL A 12 12.82 5.26 -17.47
CA VAL A 12 14.05 4.62 -17.03
C VAL A 12 13.84 3.10 -16.99
N ASP A 13 14.68 2.38 -17.72
CA ASP A 13 14.67 0.92 -17.74
C ASP A 13 15.52 0.31 -16.63
N ASP A 14 16.48 1.06 -16.10
CA ASP A 14 17.33 0.62 -14.98
C ASP A 14 16.51 0.47 -13.69
N PRO A 15 16.37 -0.75 -13.14
CA PRO A 15 15.53 -1.00 -11.96
C PRO A 15 16.02 -0.26 -10.71
N GLY A 16 17.34 -0.06 -10.58
CA GLY A 16 17.96 0.64 -9.45
C GLY A 16 17.59 2.14 -9.45
N ALA A 17 17.79 2.81 -10.58
CA ALA A 17 17.43 4.21 -10.78
C ALA A 17 15.91 4.42 -10.68
N LYS A 18 15.10 3.49 -11.22
CA LYS A 18 13.65 3.53 -11.07
C LYS A 18 13.24 3.47 -9.60
N SER A 19 13.83 2.54 -8.85
CA SER A 19 13.56 2.38 -7.41
C SER A 19 13.95 3.61 -6.61
N GLU A 20 15.15 4.18 -6.86
CA GLU A 20 15.62 5.38 -6.15
C GLU A 20 14.75 6.61 -6.48
N ALA A 21 14.38 6.79 -7.75
CA ALA A 21 13.46 7.88 -8.12
C ALA A 21 12.08 7.71 -7.47
N THR A 22 11.56 6.48 -7.36
CA THR A 22 10.33 6.22 -6.61
C THR A 22 10.49 6.48 -5.11
N ARG A 23 11.66 6.21 -4.52
CA ARG A 23 11.93 6.59 -3.11
C ARG A 23 11.90 8.10 -2.88
N VAL A 24 12.28 8.90 -3.88
CA VAL A 24 12.08 10.36 -3.80
C VAL A 24 10.58 10.68 -3.66
N LEU A 25 9.70 9.97 -4.38
CA LEU A 25 8.24 10.15 -4.24
C LEU A 25 7.73 9.70 -2.87
N THR A 26 8.16 8.54 -2.36
CA THR A 26 7.71 8.04 -1.04
C THR A 26 8.17 8.98 0.08
N ASN A 27 9.40 9.48 0.01
CA ASN A 27 9.92 10.46 0.97
C ASN A 27 9.20 11.80 0.86
N LEU A 28 8.88 12.26 -0.36
CA LEU A 28 8.11 13.47 -0.55
C LEU A 28 6.72 13.35 0.07
N ILE A 29 6.01 12.22 -0.12
CA ILE A 29 4.73 11.97 0.56
C ILE A 29 4.91 12.02 2.09
N LYS A 30 5.89 11.29 2.63
CA LYS A 30 6.15 11.25 4.08
C LYS A 30 6.38 12.65 4.65
N THR A 31 7.17 13.49 3.97
CA THR A 31 7.43 14.88 4.38
C THR A 31 6.20 15.77 4.25
N ILE A 32 5.46 15.71 3.14
CA ILE A 32 4.30 16.60 2.92
C ILE A 32 3.11 16.27 3.82
N TRP A 33 2.99 15.01 4.28
CA TRP A 33 1.91 14.60 5.18
C TRP A 33 2.13 15.02 6.64
N VAL A 34 3.35 15.42 7.05
CA VAL A 34 3.59 16.01 8.38
C VAL A 34 3.44 17.53 8.39
N GLU A 35 3.57 18.18 7.24
CA GLU A 35 3.46 19.63 7.10
C GLU A 35 2.00 20.11 6.98
N LYS A 36 1.68 21.24 7.60
CA LYS A 36 0.36 21.88 7.52
C LYS A 36 0.18 22.65 6.21
N ASN A 37 -1.06 22.83 5.76
CA ASN A 37 -1.46 23.69 4.63
C ASN A 37 -0.88 23.33 3.24
N ASN A 38 -0.58 22.05 2.97
CA ASN A 38 -0.03 21.61 1.68
C ASN A 38 -1.06 20.91 0.77
N ASN A 39 -2.35 21.24 0.89
CA ASN A 39 -3.44 20.53 0.20
C ASN A 39 -3.29 20.47 -1.33
N ALA A 40 -2.77 21.53 -1.95
CA ALA A 40 -2.51 21.54 -3.39
C ALA A 40 -1.45 20.51 -3.81
N LEU A 41 -0.36 20.41 -3.05
CA LEU A 41 0.70 19.44 -3.31
C LEU A 41 0.25 18.01 -2.95
N ARG A 42 -0.49 17.83 -1.85
CA ARG A 42 -1.11 16.54 -1.51
C ARG A 42 -2.01 16.06 -2.64
N SER A 43 -2.86 16.92 -3.17
CA SER A 43 -3.73 16.59 -4.31
C SER A 43 -2.93 16.10 -5.52
N LYS A 44 -1.83 16.78 -5.84
CA LYS A 44 -0.94 16.40 -6.95
C LYS A 44 -0.20 15.08 -6.71
N LEU A 45 0.18 14.80 -5.46
CA LEU A 45 0.84 13.55 -5.08
C LEU A 45 -0.12 12.35 -5.06
N LEU A 46 -1.43 12.58 -5.02
CA LEU A 46 -2.46 11.53 -5.10
C LEU A 46 -2.84 11.19 -6.54
N GLU A 47 -2.32 11.90 -7.55
CA GLU A 47 -2.51 11.53 -8.94
C GLU A 47 -1.95 10.14 -9.22
N THR A 48 -2.63 9.37 -10.08
CA THR A 48 -2.20 8.03 -10.49
C THR A 48 -0.75 7.98 -10.94
N SER A 49 -0.30 9.00 -11.66
CA SER A 49 1.06 9.08 -12.17
C SER A 49 2.15 9.09 -11.09
N THR A 50 1.80 9.48 -9.86
CA THR A 50 2.69 9.48 -8.69
C THR A 50 2.51 8.21 -7.85
N ILE A 51 1.27 7.77 -7.67
CA ILE A 51 0.94 6.64 -6.78
C ILE A 51 1.26 5.29 -7.40
N GLU A 52 1.01 5.11 -8.70
CA GLU A 52 1.23 3.84 -9.39
C GLU A 52 2.67 3.34 -9.27
N PRO A 53 3.73 4.16 -9.45
CA PRO A 53 5.11 3.74 -9.18
C PRO A 53 5.36 3.26 -7.75
N ILE A 54 4.69 3.86 -6.76
CA ILE A 54 4.83 3.47 -5.35
C ILE A 54 4.19 2.10 -5.12
N ILE A 55 3.02 1.86 -5.72
CA ILE A 55 2.37 0.55 -5.69
C ILE A 55 3.24 -0.49 -6.39
N GLU A 56 3.78 -0.18 -7.57
CA GLU A 56 4.71 -1.05 -8.30
C GLU A 56 5.91 -1.42 -7.43
N LEU A 57 6.53 -0.43 -6.75
CA LEU A 57 7.66 -0.67 -5.84
C LEU A 57 7.30 -1.66 -4.72
N ILE A 58 6.12 -1.54 -4.12
CA ILE A 58 5.66 -2.48 -3.07
C ILE A 58 5.47 -3.88 -3.66
N CYS A 59 4.94 -3.98 -4.88
CA CYS A 59 4.63 -5.24 -5.53
C CYS A 59 5.88 -5.99 -5.99
N THR A 60 6.83 -5.29 -6.62
CA THR A 60 7.92 -5.92 -7.38
C THR A 60 9.26 -5.93 -6.66
N SER A 61 9.45 -5.11 -5.62
CA SER A 61 10.75 -5.04 -4.94
C SER A 61 11.05 -6.30 -4.12
N GLN A 62 12.22 -6.88 -4.37
CA GLN A 62 12.81 -7.92 -3.52
C GLN A 62 13.48 -7.36 -2.27
N PHE A 63 13.64 -6.03 -2.16
CA PHE A 63 14.30 -5.40 -1.03
C PHE A 63 13.26 -5.00 0.03
N PRO A 64 13.25 -5.62 1.23
CA PRO A 64 12.24 -5.35 2.25
C PRO A 64 12.16 -3.87 2.64
N ILE A 65 13.30 -3.17 2.67
CA ILE A 65 13.35 -1.75 3.02
C ILE A 65 12.59 -0.87 2.01
N LEU A 66 12.69 -1.16 0.71
CA LEU A 66 12.02 -0.39 -0.33
C LEU A 66 10.51 -0.64 -0.32
N LYS A 67 10.12 -1.90 -0.15
CA LYS A 67 8.71 -2.28 0.04
C LYS A 67 8.11 -1.56 1.25
N ASN A 68 8.83 -1.56 2.38
CA ASN A 68 8.37 -0.88 3.59
C ASN A 68 8.26 0.65 3.41
N ASP A 69 9.19 1.28 2.68
CA ASP A 69 9.11 2.71 2.35
C ASP A 69 7.81 3.05 1.60
N GLY A 70 7.42 2.22 0.63
CA GLY A 70 6.14 2.36 -0.07
C GLY A 70 4.94 2.13 0.84
N ILE A 71 4.96 1.07 1.66
CA ILE A 71 3.89 0.76 2.63
C ILE A 71 3.66 1.94 3.58
N MET A 72 4.73 2.53 4.12
CA MET A 72 4.64 3.67 5.04
C MET A 72 4.06 4.91 4.35
N ALA A 73 4.51 5.21 3.13
CA ALA A 73 3.98 6.35 2.37
C ALA A 73 2.47 6.19 2.10
N LEU A 74 2.02 5.02 1.62
CA LEU A 74 0.60 4.77 1.41
C LEU A 74 -0.19 4.76 2.72
N THR A 75 0.40 4.31 3.83
CA THR A 75 -0.28 4.32 5.14
C THR A 75 -0.61 5.74 5.56
N LEU A 76 0.28 6.71 5.35
CA LEU A 76 0.02 8.13 5.62
C LEU A 76 -1.10 8.67 4.73
N VAL A 77 -1.05 8.36 3.43
CA VAL A 77 -2.09 8.72 2.46
C VAL A 77 -3.46 8.23 2.91
N PHE A 78 -3.59 6.96 3.33
CA PHE A 78 -4.85 6.39 3.81
C PHE A 78 -5.20 6.76 5.26
N SER A 79 -4.29 7.39 6.00
CA SER A 79 -4.58 7.90 7.35
C SER A 79 -5.11 9.34 7.33
N ASP A 80 -4.99 10.04 6.20
CA ASP A 80 -5.44 11.42 6.06
C ASP A 80 -6.95 11.50 5.81
N LYS A 81 -7.68 11.94 6.84
CA LYS A 81 -9.13 12.09 6.79
C LYS A 81 -9.58 13.37 6.06
N GLU A 82 -8.68 14.33 5.84
CA GLU A 82 -9.01 15.65 5.29
C GLU A 82 -9.05 15.65 3.75
N ASN A 83 -8.40 14.68 3.09
CA ASN A 83 -8.26 14.62 1.62
C ASN A 83 -9.04 13.47 0.96
N SER A 84 -10.25 13.18 1.45
CA SER A 84 -11.06 12.03 1.04
C SER A 84 -11.56 12.05 -0.42
N SER A 85 -11.63 13.20 -1.10
CA SER A 85 -12.09 13.25 -2.49
C SER A 85 -11.08 12.66 -3.47
N ASN A 86 -9.79 12.90 -3.25
CA ASN A 86 -8.71 12.48 -4.14
C ASN A 86 -8.31 11.01 -3.91
N ILE A 87 -8.62 10.46 -2.73
CA ILE A 87 -8.29 9.07 -2.38
C ILE A 87 -9.07 8.05 -3.23
N VAL A 88 -10.22 8.43 -3.81
CA VAL A 88 -11.07 7.53 -4.64
C VAL A 88 -10.30 7.02 -5.86
N GLN A 89 -9.47 7.86 -6.46
CA GLN A 89 -8.61 7.48 -7.59
C GLN A 89 -7.56 6.46 -7.14
N VAL A 90 -6.90 6.73 -6.01
CA VAL A 90 -5.92 5.82 -5.41
C VAL A 90 -6.54 4.46 -5.08
N ILE A 91 -7.73 4.43 -4.48
CA ILE A 91 -8.46 3.19 -4.18
C ILE A 91 -8.73 2.38 -5.45
N SER A 92 -9.06 3.05 -6.55
CA SER A 92 -9.34 2.38 -7.83
C SER A 92 -8.10 1.63 -8.36
N LEU A 93 -6.90 2.17 -8.13
CA LEU A 93 -5.64 1.53 -8.53
C LEU A 93 -5.36 0.24 -7.76
N LEU A 94 -5.80 0.14 -6.50
CA LEU A 94 -5.55 -1.02 -5.65
C LEU A 94 -6.09 -2.33 -6.24
N THR A 95 -7.16 -2.25 -7.04
CA THR A 95 -7.81 -3.40 -7.65
C THR A 95 -7.72 -3.43 -9.18
N ALA A 96 -7.54 -2.29 -9.83
CA ALA A 96 -7.50 -2.22 -11.30
C ALA A 96 -6.14 -2.65 -11.87
N SER A 97 -5.05 -2.38 -11.15
CA SER A 97 -3.69 -2.67 -11.61
C SER A 97 -3.18 -4.00 -11.08
N THR A 98 -2.47 -4.73 -11.94
CA THR A 98 -1.71 -5.93 -11.57
C THR A 98 -0.26 -5.76 -12.02
N TYR A 99 0.65 -6.33 -11.24
CA TYR A 99 2.09 -6.17 -11.42
C TYR A 99 2.75 -7.54 -11.52
N GLU A 100 3.76 -7.66 -12.38
CA GLU A 100 4.55 -8.90 -12.50
C GLU A 100 5.43 -9.07 -11.27
N VAL A 101 5.04 -10.00 -10.38
CA VAL A 101 5.78 -10.32 -9.17
C VAL A 101 6.62 -11.57 -9.46
N GLU A 102 7.93 -11.46 -9.25
CA GLU A 102 8.89 -12.53 -9.54
C GLU A 102 8.48 -13.84 -8.85
N GLY A 103 8.39 -14.90 -9.65
CA GLY A 103 8.00 -16.24 -9.19
C GLY A 103 6.53 -16.40 -8.75
N LYS A 104 5.71 -15.34 -8.85
CA LYS A 104 4.30 -15.36 -8.43
C LYS A 104 3.31 -14.88 -9.51
N GLY A 105 3.81 -14.32 -10.61
CA GLY A 105 3.01 -13.83 -11.74
C GLY A 105 2.31 -12.50 -11.44
N LYS A 106 1.27 -12.18 -12.23
CA LYS A 106 0.50 -10.94 -12.07
C LYS A 106 -0.30 -10.92 -10.78
N MET A 107 -0.02 -9.95 -9.91
CA MET A 107 -0.73 -9.76 -8.65
C MET A 107 -1.14 -8.30 -8.45
N SER A 108 -2.30 -8.08 -7.83
CA SER A 108 -2.70 -6.75 -7.34
C SER A 108 -1.99 -6.42 -6.02
N LEU A 109 -2.02 -5.15 -5.61
CA LEU A 109 -1.44 -4.73 -4.32
C LEU A 109 -2.04 -5.50 -3.14
N ILE A 110 -3.36 -5.68 -3.14
CA ILE A 110 -4.07 -6.40 -2.08
C ILE A 110 -3.61 -7.85 -1.98
N GLN A 111 -3.41 -8.52 -3.13
CA GLN A 111 -2.88 -9.88 -3.16
C GLN A 111 -1.45 -9.95 -2.63
N VAL A 112 -0.59 -9.00 -3.02
CA VAL A 112 0.79 -8.94 -2.53
C VAL A 112 0.83 -8.76 -1.02
N LEU A 113 0.13 -7.74 -0.49
CA LEU A 113 0.11 -7.48 0.96
C LEU A 113 -0.47 -8.67 1.74
N SER A 114 -1.55 -9.29 1.24
CA SER A 114 -2.16 -10.46 1.88
C SER A 114 -1.18 -11.64 1.92
N ASN A 115 -0.49 -11.92 0.83
CA ASN A 115 0.52 -12.98 0.76
C ASN A 115 1.73 -12.65 1.64
N ASP A 116 2.17 -11.40 1.68
CA ASP A 116 3.30 -10.95 2.49
C ASP A 116 3.02 -11.13 3.99
N ILE A 117 1.78 -10.89 4.43
CA ILE A 117 1.30 -11.09 5.81
C ILE A 117 1.10 -12.57 6.13
N CYS A 118 0.39 -13.30 5.26
CA CYS A 118 -0.15 -14.62 5.58
C CYS A 118 0.74 -15.79 5.18
N SER A 119 1.70 -15.60 4.26
CA SER A 119 2.55 -16.69 3.80
C SER A 119 3.63 -17.02 4.82
N ASN A 120 3.66 -18.28 5.25
CA ASN A 120 4.77 -18.82 6.05
C ASN A 120 6.10 -18.84 5.28
N LYS A 121 6.07 -18.70 3.94
CA LYS A 121 7.26 -18.59 3.08
C LYS A 121 7.70 -17.14 2.86
N SER A 122 6.99 -16.16 3.40
CA SER A 122 7.37 -14.75 3.28
C SER A 122 8.58 -14.46 4.16
N GLU A 123 9.71 -14.13 3.53
CA GLU A 123 10.97 -13.75 4.16
C GLU A 123 10.94 -12.31 4.72
N LEU A 124 9.80 -11.62 4.62
CA LEU A 124 9.70 -10.26 5.15
C LEU A 124 9.86 -10.23 6.68
N PRO A 125 10.67 -9.29 7.20
CA PRO A 125 10.74 -8.99 8.62
C PRO A 125 9.35 -8.78 9.23
N ILE A 126 9.16 -9.26 10.46
CA ILE A 126 7.87 -9.23 11.15
C ILE A 126 7.31 -7.81 11.27
N GLN A 127 8.17 -6.81 11.46
CA GLN A 127 7.80 -5.40 11.55
C GLN A 127 7.19 -4.88 10.25
N ILE A 128 7.69 -5.36 9.09
CA ILE A 128 7.15 -4.96 7.79
C ILE A 128 5.78 -5.64 7.56
N LYS A 129 5.61 -6.89 8.00
CA LYS A 129 4.30 -7.55 8.00
C LYS A 129 3.28 -6.81 8.87
N CYS A 130 3.70 -6.30 10.04
CA CYS A 130 2.87 -5.45 10.89
C CYS A 130 2.47 -4.15 10.16
N ASN A 131 3.42 -3.47 9.51
CA ASN A 131 3.13 -2.26 8.72
C ASN A 131 2.16 -2.54 7.56
N ALA A 132 2.30 -3.68 6.88
CA ALA A 132 1.36 -4.11 5.84
C ALA A 132 -0.06 -4.32 6.41
N CYS A 133 -0.19 -4.91 7.60
CA CYS A 133 -1.49 -5.02 8.28
C CYS A 133 -2.09 -3.64 8.58
N ILE A 134 -1.29 -2.69 9.07
CA ILE A 134 -1.74 -1.32 9.35
C ILE A 134 -2.24 -0.64 8.07
N LEU A 135 -1.49 -0.77 6.96
CA LEU A 135 -1.92 -0.24 5.67
C LEU A 135 -3.27 -0.80 5.24
N LEU A 136 -3.46 -2.14 5.30
CA LEU A 136 -4.74 -2.76 4.97
C LEU A 136 -5.87 -2.28 5.91
N CYS A 137 -5.61 -2.12 7.20
CA CYS A 137 -6.58 -1.52 8.13
C CYS A 137 -7.00 -0.12 7.68
N LYS A 138 -6.05 0.74 7.31
CA LYS A 138 -6.32 2.12 6.87
C LYS A 138 -7.07 2.17 5.54
N ILE A 139 -6.70 1.32 4.59
CA ILE A 139 -7.46 1.15 3.34
C ILE A 139 -8.91 0.78 3.66
N VAL A 140 -9.14 -0.21 4.52
CA VAL A 140 -10.49 -0.68 4.88
C VAL A 140 -11.28 0.41 5.60
N GLU A 141 -10.67 1.13 6.54
CA GLU A 141 -11.28 2.28 7.22
C GLU A 141 -11.75 3.35 6.24
N VAL A 142 -10.91 3.76 5.28
CA VAL A 142 -11.27 4.76 4.28
C VAL A 142 -12.33 4.24 3.32
N VAL A 143 -12.17 3.03 2.78
CA VAL A 143 -13.11 2.44 1.82
C VAL A 143 -14.52 2.31 2.41
N ARG A 144 -14.66 2.08 3.72
CA ARG A 144 -15.98 2.07 4.37
C ARG A 144 -16.74 3.38 4.22
N THR A 145 -16.04 4.50 4.16
CA THR A 145 -16.64 5.82 3.98
C THR A 145 -17.07 6.09 2.53
N ILE A 146 -16.73 5.19 1.59
CA ILE A 146 -16.98 5.32 0.15
C ILE A 146 -17.74 4.07 -0.35
N PRO A 147 -19.08 4.08 -0.31
CA PRO A 147 -19.91 2.89 -0.60
C PRO A 147 -19.60 2.21 -1.93
N GLU A 148 -19.29 2.99 -2.96
CA GLU A 148 -18.96 2.54 -4.32
C GLU A 148 -17.70 1.67 -4.42
N LYS A 149 -16.84 1.70 -3.39
CA LYS A 149 -15.56 0.97 -3.36
C LYS A 149 -15.56 -0.23 -2.42
N ARG A 150 -16.71 -0.66 -1.90
CA ARG A 150 -16.83 -1.82 -0.99
C ARG A 150 -16.20 -3.10 -1.54
N ASN A 151 -16.14 -3.27 -2.86
CA ASN A 151 -15.47 -4.42 -3.50
C ASN A 151 -14.00 -4.58 -3.06
N VAL A 152 -13.33 -3.50 -2.66
CA VAL A 152 -11.96 -3.57 -2.13
C VAL A 152 -11.91 -4.30 -0.79
N ILE A 153 -12.89 -4.08 0.10
CA ILE A 153 -12.97 -4.80 1.39
C ILE A 153 -13.17 -6.30 1.13
N GLU A 154 -14.03 -6.67 0.18
CA GLU A 154 -14.25 -8.07 -0.20
C GLU A 154 -13.01 -8.69 -0.86
N SER A 155 -12.23 -7.89 -1.60
CA SER A 155 -10.92 -8.31 -2.12
C SER A 155 -9.93 -8.58 -0.97
N VAL A 156 -9.87 -7.71 0.05
CA VAL A 156 -9.00 -7.96 1.22
C VAL A 156 -9.44 -9.22 1.96
N LYS A 157 -10.74 -9.40 2.21
CA LYS A 157 -11.28 -10.60 2.88
C LYS A 157 -10.92 -11.87 2.14
N SER A 158 -11.19 -11.94 0.84
CA SER A 158 -10.98 -13.15 0.04
C SER A 158 -9.51 -13.56 -0.04
N ASN A 159 -8.57 -12.60 0.01
CA ASN A 159 -7.14 -12.87 -0.07
C ASN A 159 -6.45 -13.13 1.27
N SER A 160 -6.99 -12.63 2.39
CA SER A 160 -6.27 -12.65 3.68
C SER A 160 -6.95 -13.46 4.78
N LEU A 161 -8.29 -13.56 4.81
CA LEU A 161 -9.01 -13.99 6.02
C LEU A 161 -8.66 -15.42 6.48
N SER A 162 -8.47 -16.35 5.55
CA SER A 162 -8.06 -17.72 5.87
C SER A 162 -6.65 -17.77 6.45
N GLY A 163 -5.72 -17.00 5.89
CA GLY A 163 -4.34 -16.90 6.36
C GLY A 163 -4.22 -16.20 7.71
N LEU A 164 -4.96 -15.09 7.91
CA LEU A 164 -4.96 -14.34 9.18
C LEU A 164 -5.39 -15.22 10.36
N LYS A 165 -6.36 -16.12 10.15
CA LYS A 165 -6.84 -17.08 11.17
C LYS A 165 -5.79 -18.10 11.61
N LEU A 166 -4.76 -18.35 10.79
CA LEU A 166 -3.69 -19.30 11.09
C LEU A 166 -2.52 -18.65 11.85
N ILE A 167 -2.53 -17.32 12.01
CA ILE A 167 -1.49 -16.61 12.77
C ILE A 167 -1.66 -16.89 14.27
N LYS A 168 -0.60 -17.42 14.89
CA LYS A 168 -0.61 -17.83 16.29
C LYS A 168 -0.70 -16.62 17.23
N GLN A 169 -1.39 -16.79 18.36
CA GLN A 169 -1.64 -15.72 19.34
C GLN A 169 -0.40 -15.17 20.03
N ASP A 170 0.63 -15.99 20.16
CA ASP A 170 1.93 -15.66 20.77
C ASP A 170 2.87 -14.90 19.82
N SER A 171 2.49 -14.74 18.55
CA SER A 171 3.27 -13.98 17.57
C SER A 171 3.14 -12.47 17.78
N GLU A 172 4.24 -11.71 17.63
CA GLU A 172 4.21 -10.24 17.59
C GLU A 172 3.24 -9.68 16.52
N LEU A 173 3.02 -10.43 15.43
CA LEU A 173 2.12 -10.05 14.35
C LEU A 173 0.63 -10.19 14.74
N TYR A 174 0.32 -11.02 15.73
CA TYR A 174 -1.06 -11.37 16.10
C TYR A 174 -1.92 -10.15 16.44
N LYS A 175 -1.36 -9.19 17.17
CA LYS A 175 -2.07 -7.95 17.53
C LYS A 175 -2.55 -7.20 16.27
N TYR A 176 -1.72 -7.15 15.24
CA TYR A 176 -2.01 -6.41 14.01
C TYR A 176 -2.96 -7.19 13.10
N THR A 177 -2.83 -8.52 13.02
CA THR A 177 -3.74 -9.36 12.24
C THR A 177 -5.12 -9.46 12.88
N SER A 178 -5.20 -9.53 14.22
CA SER A 178 -6.45 -9.45 14.97
C SER A 178 -7.16 -8.11 14.76
N ALA A 179 -6.41 -7.00 14.77
CA ALA A 179 -6.96 -5.68 14.45
C ALA A 179 -7.49 -5.62 13.00
N LEU A 180 -6.75 -6.18 12.02
CA LEU A 180 -7.21 -6.26 10.64
C LEU A 180 -8.45 -7.13 10.48
N MET A 181 -8.51 -8.30 11.12
CA MET A 181 -9.70 -9.17 11.11
C MET A 181 -10.92 -8.44 11.69
N SER A 182 -10.76 -7.81 12.85
CA SER A 182 -11.81 -6.99 13.47
C SER A 182 -12.24 -5.84 12.54
N ALA A 183 -11.26 -5.22 11.88
CA ALA A 183 -11.50 -4.19 10.89
C ALA A 183 -12.12 -4.72 9.60
N LEU A 184 -12.15 -6.02 9.29
CA LEU A 184 -12.85 -6.58 8.14
C LEU A 184 -14.27 -7.04 8.49
N GLU A 185 -14.51 -7.40 9.75
CA GLU A 185 -15.78 -7.94 10.25
C GLU A 185 -16.79 -6.86 10.66
N LYS A 186 -16.34 -5.64 11.00
CA LYS A 186 -17.24 -4.51 11.27
C LYS A 186 -18.19 -4.26 10.10
N GLN A 187 -19.49 -4.41 10.34
CA GLN A 187 -20.57 -4.13 9.39
C GLN A 187 -20.72 -2.64 9.16
#